data_AF-A0A7K3HLF1-F1
#
_entry.id   AF-A0A7K3HLF1-F1
#
_cell.length_a   1.000
_cell.length_b   1.000
_cell.length_c   1.000
_cell.angle_alpha   90.00
_cell.angle_beta   90.00
_cell.angle_gamma   90.00
#
_symmetry.space_group_name_H-M   'P 1'
#
loop_
_entity.id
_entity.type
_entity.pdbx_description
1 polymer ?
#
loop_
_entity_poly.entity_id
_entity_poly.type
_entity_poly.pdbx_seq_one_letter_code
_entity_poly.pdbx_strand_id
1 'polypeptide(L)'
;MGTVFSLDVRGPRAHEAGPAVEDAVAWLHRVDELFSPYREESELSRLARGELSAGDCDPLIAEVLLLCEGAEEMSDGWFSTRYAGGLDPTGLVKGWAVEKASQRLAEAGAADSCVNGGGDIQLCGRAG
;
A
#
# COMPACT_ATOMS: atom_id res chain seq x y z
N MET A 1 3.00 5.34 6.96
CA MET A 1 1.61 5.71 6.74
C MET A 1 1.05 5.93 8.13
N GLY A 2 0.82 7.17 8.56
CA GLY A 2 0.59 7.57 9.97
C GLY A 2 -0.66 6.97 10.64
N THR A 3 -0.72 5.64 10.71
CA THR A 3 -1.79 4.80 11.23
C THR A 3 -1.19 3.50 11.77
N VAL A 4 -2.02 2.67 12.39
CA VAL A 4 -1.66 1.34 12.86
C VAL A 4 -2.06 0.30 11.83
N PHE A 5 -1.17 -0.67 11.62
CA PHE A 5 -1.48 -1.88 10.87
C PHE A 5 -1.61 -3.05 11.83
N SER A 6 -2.64 -3.87 11.65
CA SER A 6 -2.80 -5.13 12.34
C SER A 6 -2.90 -6.29 11.34
N LEU A 7 -2.20 -7.37 11.66
CA LEU A 7 -2.19 -8.61 10.89
C LEU A 7 -2.69 -9.72 11.83
N ASP A 8 -3.82 -10.34 11.49
CA ASP A 8 -4.35 -11.53 12.18
C ASP A 8 -4.17 -12.73 11.26
N VAL A 9 -3.45 -13.76 11.70
CA VAL A 9 -3.22 -15.00 10.95
C VAL A 9 -3.78 -16.17 11.74
N ARG A 10 -4.57 -17.02 11.08
CA ARG A 10 -5.28 -18.14 11.68
C ARG A 10 -4.91 -19.46 11.02
N GLY A 11 -5.40 -20.55 11.64
CA GLY A 11 -5.23 -21.91 11.14
C GLY A 11 -4.16 -22.71 11.89
N PRO A 12 -4.07 -24.04 11.64
CA PRO A 12 -3.21 -24.95 12.40
C PRO A 12 -1.71 -24.60 12.32
N ARG A 13 -1.28 -23.95 11.24
CA ARG A 13 0.11 -23.57 10.98
C ARG A 13 0.38 -22.08 11.18
N ALA A 14 -0.53 -21.34 11.82
CA ALA A 14 -0.35 -19.90 12.06
C ALA A 14 0.95 -19.58 12.82
N HIS A 15 1.39 -20.48 13.71
CA HIS A 15 2.65 -20.33 14.43
C HIS A 15 3.91 -20.32 13.54
N GLU A 16 3.81 -20.81 12.31
CA GLU A 16 4.90 -20.82 11.32
C GLU A 16 4.92 -19.55 10.45
N ALA A 17 3.91 -18.67 10.58
CA ALA A 17 3.75 -17.51 9.70
C ALA A 17 4.70 -16.33 10.01
N GLY A 18 5.57 -16.45 11.01
CA GLY A 18 6.49 -15.38 11.44
C GLY A 18 7.25 -14.71 10.28
N PRO A 19 7.98 -15.46 9.43
CA PRO A 19 8.68 -14.89 8.29
C PRO A 19 7.78 -14.18 7.28
N ALA A 20 6.55 -14.68 7.07
CA ALA A 20 5.59 -14.06 6.16
C ALA A 20 5.06 -12.72 6.72
N VAL A 21 4.82 -12.68 8.03
CA VAL A 21 4.42 -11.45 8.74
C VAL A 21 5.56 -10.43 8.69
N GLU A 22 6.81 -10.85 8.90
CA GLU A 22 7.98 -9.97 8.78
C GLU A 22 8.12 -9.38 7.38
N ASP A 23 7.94 -10.18 6.32
CA ASP A 23 7.96 -9.70 4.93
C ASP A 23 6.82 -8.70 4.65
N ALA A 24 5.60 -9.00 5.10
CA ALA A 24 4.47 -8.09 4.96
C ALA A 24 4.70 -6.76 5.71
N VAL A 25 5.30 -6.81 6.91
CA VAL A 25 5.67 -5.61 7.68
C VAL A 25 6.77 -4.82 6.98
N ALA A 26 7.82 -5.48 6.47
CA ALA A 26 8.88 -4.84 5.70
C ALA A 26 8.35 -4.15 4.44
N TRP A 27 7.39 -4.79 3.76
CA TRP A 27 6.66 -4.20 2.64
C TRP A 27 5.93 -2.92 3.05
N LEU A 28 5.16 -2.93 4.14
CA LEU A 28 4.44 -1.74 4.62
C LEU A 28 5.40 -0.60 5.00
N HIS A 29 6.57 -0.92 5.56
CA HIS A 29 7.62 0.07 5.81
C HIS A 29 8.22 0.64 4.52
N ARG A 30 8.47 -0.19 3.51
CA ARG A 30 8.94 0.29 2.19
C ARG A 30 7.94 1.22 1.54
N VAL A 31 6.64 0.90 1.59
CA VAL A 31 5.58 1.78 1.08
C VAL A 31 5.59 3.12 1.83
N ASP A 32 5.70 3.11 3.15
CA ASP A 32 5.82 4.36 3.91
C ASP A 32 7.05 5.18 3.53
N GLU A 33 8.19 4.54 3.29
CA GLU A 33 9.41 5.21 2.87
C GLU A 33 9.25 5.93 1.52
N LEU A 34 8.65 5.27 0.53
CA LEU A 34 8.47 5.82 -0.81
C LEU A 34 7.35 6.87 -0.89
N PHE A 35 6.23 6.63 -0.19
CA PHE A 35 4.99 7.38 -0.37
C PHE A 35 4.63 8.33 0.78
N SER A 36 5.47 8.50 1.80
CA SER A 36 5.14 9.41 2.91
C SER A 36 5.18 10.87 2.47
N PRO A 37 4.07 11.62 2.51
CA PRO A 37 4.07 13.06 2.22
C PRO A 37 4.70 13.89 3.35
N TYR A 38 5.06 13.26 4.47
CA TYR A 38 5.63 13.90 5.65
C TYR A 38 7.16 13.78 5.71
N ARG A 39 7.76 12.93 4.86
CA ARG A 39 9.21 12.80 4.73
C ARG A 39 9.64 13.57 3.49
N GLU A 40 10.47 14.60 3.68
CA GLU A 40 10.93 15.44 2.56
C GLU A 40 11.73 14.64 1.52
N GLU A 41 12.44 13.60 1.98
CA GLU A 41 13.28 12.71 1.19
C GLU A 41 12.51 11.58 0.50
N SER A 42 11.22 11.38 0.81
CA SER A 42 10.43 10.36 0.12
C SER A 42 10.34 10.70 -1.36
N GLU A 43 10.32 9.67 -2.21
CA GLU A 43 10.26 9.89 -3.64
C GLU A 43 8.96 10.58 -4.06
N LEU A 44 7.84 10.29 -3.38
CA LEU A 44 6.59 11.03 -3.59
C LEU A 44 6.77 12.53 -3.33
N SER A 45 7.38 12.91 -2.21
CA SER A 45 7.60 14.31 -1.86
C SER A 45 8.52 15.01 -2.87
N ARG A 46 9.59 14.34 -3.29
CA ARG A 46 10.53 14.85 -4.30
C ARG A 46 9.88 14.98 -5.68
N LEU A 47 9.07 14.00 -6.08
CA LEU A 47 8.28 14.04 -7.32
C LEU A 47 7.24 15.18 -7.28
N ALA A 48 6.53 15.35 -6.17
CA ALA A 48 5.55 16.43 -6.00
C ALA A 48 6.18 17.83 -6.08
N ARG A 49 7.46 17.98 -5.71
CA ARG A 49 8.24 19.22 -5.88
C ARG A 49 8.94 19.34 -7.24
N GLY A 50 8.85 18.32 -8.10
CA GLY A 50 9.50 18.29 -9.41
C GLY A 50 11.02 18.07 -9.35
N GLU A 51 11.55 17.56 -8.24
CA GLU A 51 12.97 17.23 -8.06
C GLU A 51 13.35 15.89 -8.70
N LEU A 52 12.36 15.01 -8.91
CA LEU A 52 12.47 13.75 -9.63
C LEU A 52 11.43 13.73 -10.76
N SER A 53 11.76 13.05 -11.85
CA SER A 53 10.75 12.59 -12.80
C SER A 53 10.21 11.22 -12.36
N ALA A 54 9.00 10.86 -12.80
CA ALA A 54 8.43 9.54 -12.49
C ALA A 54 9.30 8.37 -12.99
N GLY A 55 10.15 8.58 -14.01
CA GLY A 55 11.10 7.58 -14.50
C GLY A 55 12.36 7.42 -13.65
N ASP A 56 12.65 8.38 -12.78
CA ASP A 56 13.78 8.33 -11.82
C ASP A 56 13.38 7.74 -10.47
N CYS A 57 12.08 7.52 -10.26
CA CYS A 57 11.52 6.92 -9.05
C CYS A 57 11.52 5.38 -9.09
N ASP A 58 11.35 4.77 -7.92
CA ASP A 58 10.99 3.37 -7.75
C ASP A 58 9.76 3.05 -8.62
N PRO A 59 9.77 1.92 -9.36
CA PRO A 59 8.66 1.52 -10.23
C PRO A 59 7.29 1.48 -9.54
N LEU A 60 7.25 1.29 -8.22
CA LEU A 60 6.02 1.33 -7.44
C LEU A 60 5.33 2.70 -7.50
N ILE A 61 6.09 3.80 -7.59
CA ILE A 61 5.53 5.14 -7.80
C ILE A 61 4.72 5.16 -9.09
N ALA A 62 5.30 4.68 -10.20
CA ALA A 62 4.62 4.62 -11.48
C ALA A 62 3.39 3.69 -11.47
N GLU A 63 3.47 2.53 -10.80
CA GLU A 63 2.33 1.62 -10.62
C GLU A 63 1.15 2.34 -9.93
N VAL A 64 1.41 3.04 -8.82
CA VAL A 64 0.37 3.76 -8.08
C VAL A 64 -0.20 4.91 -8.91
N LEU A 65 0.63 5.67 -9.63
CA LEU A 65 0.14 6.75 -10.49
C LEU A 65 -0.79 6.24 -11.58
N LEU A 66 -0.47 5.12 -12.22
CA LEU A 66 -1.34 4.48 -13.21
C LEU A 66 -2.66 4.00 -12.60
N LEU A 67 -2.64 3.42 -11.40
CA LEU A 67 -3.86 3.04 -10.69
C LEU A 67 -4.71 4.26 -10.34
N CYS A 68 -4.08 5.37 -9.95
CA CYS A 68 -4.76 6.63 -9.68
C CYS A 68 -5.40 7.24 -10.94
N GLU A 69 -4.73 7.20 -12.09
CA GLU A 69 -5.30 7.63 -13.37
C GLU A 69 -6.56 6.82 -13.71
N GLY A 70 -6.50 5.50 -13.60
CA GLY A 70 -7.68 4.65 -13.81
C GLY A 70 -8.82 4.94 -12.83
N ALA A 71 -8.51 5.20 -11.55
CA ALA A 71 -9.51 5.56 -10.56
C ALA A 71 -10.15 6.94 -10.83
N GLU A 72 -9.37 7.92 -11.28
CA GLU A 72 -9.84 9.25 -11.66
C GLU A 72 -10.79 9.17 -12.88
N GLU A 73 -10.42 8.38 -13.90
CA GLU A 73 -11.28 8.11 -15.06
C GLU A 73 -12.58 7.38 -14.67
N MET A 74 -12.50 6.29 -13.92
CA MET A 74 -13.67 5.49 -13.50
C MET A 74 -14.65 6.28 -12.63
N SER A 75 -14.15 7.28 -11.93
CA SER A 75 -14.93 8.09 -11.02
C SER A 75 -15.33 9.44 -11.61
N ASP A 76 -15.17 9.68 -12.91
CA ASP A 76 -15.47 10.98 -13.54
C ASP A 76 -14.83 12.18 -12.79
N GLY A 77 -13.63 11.98 -12.24
CA GLY A 77 -12.89 12.99 -11.46
C GLY A 77 -13.33 13.16 -10.00
N TRP A 78 -14.24 12.32 -9.48
CA TRP A 78 -14.59 12.32 -8.05
C TRP A 78 -13.40 11.85 -7.18
N PHE A 79 -12.57 10.96 -7.70
CA PHE A 79 -11.22 10.70 -7.21
C PHE A 79 -10.21 11.53 -8.02
N SER A 80 -9.23 12.14 -7.35
CA SER A 80 -8.13 12.83 -8.03
C SER A 80 -6.88 12.85 -7.15
N THR A 81 -5.71 12.85 -7.78
CA THR A 81 -4.41 12.99 -7.10
C THR A 81 -3.94 14.43 -6.98
N ARG A 82 -4.81 15.42 -7.20
CA ARG A 82 -4.45 16.84 -7.24
C ARG A 82 -4.99 17.64 -6.05
N TYR A 83 -5.15 16.99 -4.91
CA TYR A 83 -5.66 17.66 -3.70
C TYR A 83 -4.78 18.86 -3.33
N ALA A 84 -5.42 20.02 -3.08
CA ALA A 84 -4.76 21.29 -2.76
C ALA A 84 -3.68 21.75 -3.78
N GLY A 85 -3.75 21.27 -5.03
CA GLY A 85 -2.84 21.68 -6.12
C GLY A 85 -1.52 20.92 -6.18
N GLY A 86 -1.29 19.95 -5.28
CA GLY A 86 -0.10 19.09 -5.28
C GLY A 86 -0.43 17.66 -5.68
N LEU A 87 0.59 16.89 -6.07
CA LEU A 87 0.46 15.45 -6.28
C LEU A 87 0.26 14.76 -4.92
N ASP A 88 -0.88 14.11 -4.74
CA ASP A 88 -1.26 13.36 -3.54
C ASP A 88 -2.02 12.07 -3.90
N PRO A 89 -1.32 10.93 -4.05
CA PRO A 89 -1.94 9.63 -4.28
C PRO A 89 -2.36 8.93 -2.98
N THR A 90 -2.30 9.58 -1.81
CA THR A 90 -2.51 8.90 -0.51
C THR A 90 -3.93 8.35 -0.31
N GLY A 91 -4.89 8.81 -1.12
CA GLY A 91 -6.23 8.25 -1.22
C GLY A 91 -6.28 6.81 -1.74
N LEU A 92 -5.26 6.36 -2.49
CA LEU A 92 -5.16 5.01 -3.05
C LEU A 92 -4.07 4.16 -2.38
N VAL A 93 -2.94 4.77 -2.01
CA VAL A 93 -1.73 4.06 -1.53
C VAL A 93 -2.00 3.08 -0.39
N LYS A 94 -2.84 3.44 0.59
CA LYS A 94 -3.07 2.56 1.76
C LYS A 94 -3.78 1.26 1.38
N GLY A 95 -4.90 1.36 0.67
CA GLY A 95 -5.65 0.18 0.20
C GLY A 95 -4.79 -0.75 -0.66
N TRP A 96 -4.03 -0.18 -1.59
CA TRP A 96 -3.07 -0.91 -2.41
C TRP A 96 -1.97 -1.59 -1.57
N ALA A 97 -1.42 -0.90 -0.58
CA ALA A 97 -0.40 -1.46 0.31
C ALA A 97 -0.92 -2.64 1.13
N VAL A 98 -2.15 -2.53 1.67
CA VAL A 98 -2.84 -3.58 2.42
C VAL A 98 -3.12 -4.79 1.52
N GLU A 99 -3.54 -4.58 0.28
CA GLU A 99 -3.74 -5.65 -0.70
C GLU A 99 -2.45 -6.41 -0.99
N LYS A 100 -1.36 -5.69 -1.30
CA LYS A 100 -0.06 -6.29 -1.57
C LYS A 100 0.53 -7.01 -0.34
N ALA A 101 0.24 -6.54 0.87
CA ALA A 101 0.61 -7.22 2.10
C ALA A 101 -0.17 -8.54 2.28
N SER A 102 -1.48 -8.52 2.00
CA SER A 102 -2.32 -9.73 2.05
C SER A 102 -1.87 -10.78 1.02
N GLN A 103 -1.52 -10.35 -0.19
CA GLN A 103 -0.99 -11.23 -1.24
C GLN A 103 0.31 -11.93 -0.79
N ARG A 104 1.24 -11.21 -0.16
CA ARG A 104 2.48 -11.80 0.39
C ARG A 104 2.21 -12.87 1.43
N LEU A 105 1.28 -12.61 2.36
CA LEU A 105 0.87 -13.61 3.34
C LEU A 105 0.30 -14.86 2.66
N ALA A 106 -0.58 -14.68 1.68
CA ALA A 106 -1.19 -15.78 0.94
C ALA A 106 -0.16 -16.61 0.15
N GLU A 107 0.76 -15.95 -0.55
CA GLU A 107 1.85 -16.59 -1.32
C GLU A 107 2.80 -17.39 -0.42
N ALA A 108 3.01 -16.93 0.81
CA ALA A 108 3.79 -17.64 1.83
C ALA A 108 2.99 -18.76 2.55
N GLY A 109 1.73 -18.97 2.19
CA GLY A 109 0.86 -20.03 2.76
C GLY A 109 0.05 -19.61 3.99
N ALA A 110 0.15 -18.36 4.44
CA ALA A 110 -0.68 -17.78 5.51
C ALA A 110 -2.01 -17.24 4.95
N ALA A 111 -2.76 -18.12 4.28
CA ALA A 111 -3.95 -17.79 3.49
C ALA A 111 -5.25 -17.63 4.32
N ASP A 112 -5.24 -17.91 5.62
CA ASP A 112 -6.34 -17.58 6.54
C ASP A 112 -5.93 -16.35 7.35
N SER A 113 -6.03 -15.16 6.75
CA SER A 113 -5.50 -13.92 7.32
C SER A 113 -6.38 -12.70 7.11
N CYS A 114 -6.22 -11.72 7.99
CA CYS A 114 -6.81 -10.39 7.90
C CYS A 114 -5.70 -9.34 8.05
N VAL A 115 -5.58 -8.45 7.07
CA VAL A 115 -4.69 -7.28 7.12
C VAL A 115 -5.56 -6.04 7.19
N ASN A 116 -5.35 -5.21 8.23
CA ASN A 116 -6.04 -3.94 8.40
C ASN A 116 -5.02 -2.82 8.54
N GLY A 117 -5.12 -1.79 7.69
CA GLY A 117 -4.34 -0.56 7.77
C GLY A 117 -5.23 0.65 7.84
N GLY A 118 -5.48 1.19 9.05
CA GLY A 118 -6.29 2.41 9.20
C GLY A 118 -7.72 2.34 8.64
N GLY A 119 -8.31 1.15 8.56
CA GLY A 119 -9.65 0.92 8.02
C GLY A 119 -9.67 0.34 6.59
N ASP A 120 -8.54 0.35 5.88
CA ASP A 120 -8.36 -0.44 4.65
C ASP A 120 -8.15 -1.91 5.05
N ILE A 121 -9.05 -2.81 4.63
CA ILE A 121 -9.08 -4.19 5.10
C ILE A 121 -9.04 -5.16 3.93
N GLN A 122 -8.17 -6.18 4.05
CA GLN A 122 -8.13 -7.33 3.14
C GLN A 122 -8.27 -8.61 3.94
N LEU A 123 -9.11 -9.51 3.42
CA LEU A 123 -9.40 -10.81 4.01
C LEU A 123 -8.99 -11.89 3.02
N CYS A 124 -8.20 -12.84 3.49
CA CYS A 124 -7.89 -14.07 2.77
C CYS A 124 -8.37 -15.25 3.60
N GLY A 125 -9.05 -16.20 2.97
CA GLY A 125 -9.52 -17.40 3.63
C GLY A 125 -10.60 -18.12 2.82
N ARG A 126 -11.10 -19.21 3.37
CA ARG A 126 -12.22 -19.97 2.78
C ARG A 126 -13.47 -19.82 3.63
N ALA A 127 -14.64 -19.79 2.97
CA ALA A 127 -15.90 -20.03 3.66
C ALA A 127 -15.90 -21.47 4.17
N GLY A 128 -16.12 -21.63 5.48
CA GLY A 128 -16.26 -22.93 6.14
C GLY A 128 -17.59 -23.60 5.85
#